data_AF-A0A645CUI9-F1
#
_entry.id   AF-A0A645CUI9-F1
#
_cell.length_a   1.000
_cell.length_b   1.000
_cell.length_c   1.000
_cell.angle_alpha   90.00
_cell.angle_beta   90.00
_cell.angle_gamma   90.00
#
_symmetry.space_group_name_H-M   'P 1'
#
loop_
_entity.id
_entity.type
_entity.pdbx_description
1 polymer ?
#
loop_
_entity_poly.entity_id
_entity_poly.type
_entity_poly.pdbx_seq_one_letter_code
_entity_poly.pdbx_strand_id
1 'polypeptide(L)'
;MRRIIENLVFDKYEQISEKLEITNDEFTHLKFDEKISVLNNYLPAVLITNKNVYGIISKGIHELSEDECRSMFPWIKAGIEMILDDILAEKERAEKEKLFERLVAQKTGEFR
;
A
#
# COMPACT_ATOMS: atom_id res chain seq x y z
N MET A 1 -10.66 2.97 10.49
CA MET A 1 -9.73 1.87 10.11
C MET A 1 -9.91 1.43 8.66
N ARG A 2 -11.12 1.08 8.20
CA ARG A 2 -11.39 0.77 6.78
C ARG A 2 -10.82 1.82 5.82
N ARG A 3 -11.10 3.11 6.08
CA ARG A 3 -10.58 4.25 5.30
C ARG A 3 -9.06 4.29 5.17
N ILE A 4 -8.29 3.76 6.14
CA ILE A 4 -6.83 3.77 6.07
C ILE A 4 -6.36 2.79 4.99
N ILE A 5 -6.93 1.59 4.98
CA ILE A 5 -6.59 0.56 3.99
C ILE A 5 -7.12 0.96 2.60
N GLU A 6 -8.31 1.54 2.52
CA GLU A 6 -8.85 2.07 1.27
C GLU A 6 -7.94 3.18 0.72
N ASN A 7 -7.62 4.19 1.52
CA ASN A 7 -6.72 5.27 1.11
C ASN A 7 -5.37 4.72 0.65
N LEU A 8 -4.81 3.73 1.33
CA LEU A 8 -3.54 3.12 0.93
C LEU A 8 -3.60 2.45 -0.45
N VAL A 9 -4.68 1.72 -0.72
CA VAL A 9 -4.91 1.06 -2.01
C VAL A 9 -5.13 2.10 -3.11
N PHE A 10 -5.92 3.14 -2.85
CA PHE A 10 -6.16 4.22 -3.81
C PHE A 10 -4.92 5.09 -4.05
N ASP A 11 -4.19 5.49 -3.02
CA ASP A 11 -2.95 6.25 -3.12
C ASP A 11 -1.88 5.50 -3.93
N LYS A 12 -1.78 4.16 -3.74
CA LYS A 12 -0.86 3.36 -4.52
C LYS A 12 -1.35 3.23 -5.96
N TYR A 13 -2.65 3.02 -6.18
CA TYR A 13 -3.23 3.01 -7.53
C TYR A 13 -2.94 4.32 -8.25
N GLU A 14 -3.17 5.49 -7.66
CA GLU A 14 -2.88 6.79 -8.28
C GLU A 14 -1.41 6.89 -8.72
N GLN A 15 -0.47 6.48 -7.87
CA GLN A 15 0.96 6.51 -8.16
C GLN A 15 1.40 5.60 -9.32
N ILE A 16 0.66 4.52 -9.58
CA ILE A 16 1.01 3.55 -10.64
C ILE A 16 -0.04 3.45 -11.74
N SER A 17 -1.10 4.26 -11.69
CA SER A 17 -2.23 4.22 -12.61
C SER A 17 -1.77 4.38 -14.07
N GLU A 18 -0.80 5.24 -14.32
CA GLU A 18 -0.17 5.43 -15.64
C GLU A 18 0.57 4.20 -16.18
N LYS A 19 0.96 3.27 -15.30
CA LYS A 19 1.66 2.02 -15.65
C LYS A 19 0.71 0.84 -15.79
N LEU A 20 -0.55 0.99 -15.39
CA LEU A 20 -1.54 -0.07 -15.44
C LEU A 20 -2.43 0.10 -16.67
N GLU A 21 -2.82 -1.02 -17.29
CA GLU A 21 -3.75 -1.05 -18.42
C GLU A 21 -5.23 -1.01 -17.97
N ILE A 22 -5.51 -0.46 -16.79
CA ILE A 22 -6.87 -0.36 -16.23
C ILE A 22 -7.26 1.10 -16.02
N THR A 23 -8.43 1.48 -16.50
CA THR A 23 -8.94 2.84 -16.31
C THR A 23 -9.38 3.07 -14.86
N ASN A 24 -9.45 4.35 -14.44
CA ASN A 24 -9.89 4.69 -13.07
C ASN A 24 -11.35 4.25 -12.82
N ASP A 25 -12.20 4.35 -13.83
CA ASP A 25 -13.59 3.89 -13.75
C ASP A 25 -13.66 2.37 -13.55
N GLU A 26 -12.93 1.59 -14.36
CA GLU A 26 -12.83 0.14 -14.18
C GLU A 26 -12.27 -0.22 -12.80
N PHE A 27 -11.19 0.44 -12.38
CA PHE A 27 -10.57 0.17 -11.09
C PHE A 27 -11.52 0.48 -9.92
N THR A 28 -12.22 1.62 -9.94
CA THR A 28 -13.14 2.01 -8.87
C THR A 28 -14.33 1.05 -8.74
N HIS A 29 -14.80 0.48 -9.85
CA HIS A 29 -15.88 -0.51 -9.89
C HIS A 29 -15.46 -1.92 -9.43
N LEU A 30 -14.17 -2.25 -9.40
CA LEU A 30 -13.68 -3.54 -8.89
C LEU A 30 -13.99 -3.75 -7.41
N LYS A 31 -14.19 -5.02 -7.03
CA LYS A 31 -14.24 -5.41 -5.62
C LYS A 31 -12.88 -5.18 -4.97
N PHE A 32 -12.87 -5.00 -3.66
CA PHE A 32 -11.64 -4.62 -2.95
C PHE A 32 -10.55 -5.69 -2.99
N ASP A 33 -10.92 -6.97 -2.99
CA ASP A 33 -10.01 -8.09 -3.17
C ASP A 33 -9.40 -8.12 -4.59
N GLU A 34 -10.18 -7.74 -5.60
CA GLU A 34 -9.68 -7.56 -6.98
C GLU A 34 -8.73 -6.35 -7.06
N LYS A 35 -9.06 -5.24 -6.40
CA LYS A 35 -8.16 -4.06 -6.30
C LYS A 35 -6.81 -4.41 -5.69
N ILE A 36 -6.79 -5.19 -4.60
CA ILE A 36 -5.54 -5.69 -4.00
C ILE A 36 -4.78 -6.58 -5.00
N SER A 37 -5.49 -7.39 -5.78
CA SER A 37 -4.88 -8.29 -6.77
C SER A 37 -4.24 -7.54 -7.94
N VAL A 38 -4.88 -6.47 -8.43
CA VAL A 38 -4.31 -5.56 -9.46
C VAL A 38 -3.02 -4.92 -8.97
N LEU A 39 -2.96 -4.57 -7.69
CA LEU A 39 -1.80 -3.91 -7.07
C LEU A 39 -0.87 -4.89 -6.35
N ASN A 40 -0.94 -6.19 -6.62
CA ASN A 40 -0.23 -7.21 -5.82
C ASN A 40 1.30 -7.08 -5.84
N ASN A 41 1.88 -6.45 -6.84
CA ASN A 41 3.32 -6.26 -6.93
C ASN A 41 3.77 -4.93 -6.30
N TYR A 42 2.82 -4.13 -5.84
CA TYR A 42 3.01 -2.75 -5.42
C TYR A 42 2.45 -2.48 -4.01
N LEU A 43 1.67 -3.40 -3.47
CA LEU A 43 1.22 -3.38 -2.09
C LEU A 43 2.15 -4.25 -1.21
N PRO A 44 2.18 -3.98 0.10
CA PRO A 44 2.95 -4.81 1.01
C PRO A 44 2.46 -6.26 1.03
N ALA A 45 3.40 -7.21 1.07
CA ALA A 45 3.12 -8.64 1.01
C ALA A 45 2.08 -9.08 2.04
N VAL A 46 2.11 -8.50 3.24
CA VAL A 46 1.17 -8.78 4.33
C VAL A 46 -0.27 -8.53 3.91
N LEU A 47 -0.56 -7.45 3.17
CA LEU A 47 -1.90 -7.12 2.71
C LEU A 47 -2.39 -8.09 1.62
N ILE A 48 -1.48 -8.55 0.76
CA ILE A 48 -1.77 -9.45 -0.35
C ILE A 48 -2.03 -10.87 0.15
N THR A 49 -1.15 -11.38 1.01
CA THR A 49 -1.30 -12.70 1.64
C THR A 49 -2.57 -12.78 2.49
N ASN A 50 -2.98 -11.66 3.08
CA ASN A 50 -4.14 -11.58 3.96
C ASN A 50 -5.27 -10.73 3.39
N LYS A 51 -5.57 -10.82 2.08
CA LYS A 51 -6.64 -10.02 1.43
C LYS A 51 -8.02 -10.12 2.10
N ASN A 52 -8.29 -11.21 2.83
CA ASN A 52 -9.50 -11.40 3.62
C ASN A 52 -9.60 -10.45 4.83
N VAL A 53 -8.48 -9.89 5.30
CA VAL A 53 -8.44 -8.91 6.39
C VAL A 53 -9.29 -7.70 6.07
N TYR A 54 -9.32 -7.24 4.82
CA TYR A 54 -10.26 -6.18 4.42
C TYR A 54 -11.71 -6.62 4.60
N GLY A 55 -12.05 -7.84 4.18
CA GLY A 55 -13.38 -8.40 4.37
C GLY A 55 -13.80 -8.43 5.85
N ILE A 56 -12.88 -8.76 6.75
CA ILE A 56 -13.13 -8.79 8.18
C ILE A 56 -13.23 -7.37 8.77
N ILE A 57 -12.37 -6.45 8.38
CA ILE A 57 -12.44 -5.04 8.79
C ILE A 57 -13.71 -4.37 8.25
N SER A 58 -14.14 -4.78 7.06
CA SER A 58 -15.30 -4.27 6.36
C SER A 58 -16.59 -4.78 7.00
N LYS A 59 -16.74 -6.10 7.18
CA LYS A 59 -17.92 -6.72 7.81
C LYS A 59 -17.98 -6.49 9.32
N GLY A 60 -16.81 -6.46 9.96
CA GLY A 60 -16.69 -6.40 11.41
C GLY A 60 -17.20 -5.13 12.08
N ILE A 61 -17.42 -4.07 11.32
CA ILE A 61 -17.99 -2.82 11.86
C ILE A 61 -19.52 -2.92 12.02
N HIS A 62 -20.18 -3.88 11.35
CA HIS A 62 -21.64 -4.03 11.41
C HIS A 62 -22.13 -5.34 12.03
N GLU A 63 -21.31 -6.41 12.05
CA GLU A 63 -21.74 -7.75 12.52
C GLU A 63 -20.92 -8.32 13.69
N LEU A 64 -19.76 -7.76 14.04
CA LEU A 64 -18.94 -8.27 15.15
C LEU A 64 -19.32 -7.59 16.47
N SER A 65 -19.24 -8.36 17.54
CA SER A 65 -19.36 -7.87 18.91
C SER A 65 -18.19 -6.93 19.28
N GLU A 66 -18.37 -6.12 20.31
CA GLU A 66 -17.36 -5.18 20.79
C GLU A 66 -16.04 -5.89 21.18
N ASP A 67 -16.16 -7.09 21.75
CA ASP A 67 -15.02 -7.93 22.17
C ASP A 67 -14.24 -8.50 20.98
N GLU A 68 -14.93 -8.96 19.94
CA GLU A 68 -14.29 -9.42 18.71
C GLU A 68 -13.53 -8.27 18.04
N CYS A 69 -14.16 -7.09 17.92
CA CYS A 69 -13.49 -5.90 17.38
C CYS A 69 -12.24 -5.53 18.18
N ARG A 70 -12.33 -5.56 19.53
CA ARG A 70 -11.21 -5.26 20.43
C ARG A 70 -10.08 -6.28 20.32
N SER A 71 -10.39 -7.56 20.11
CA SER A 71 -9.38 -8.62 19.90
C SER A 71 -8.65 -8.49 18.56
N MET A 72 -9.35 -7.99 17.53
CA MET A 72 -8.82 -7.86 16.18
C MET A 72 -8.03 -6.58 15.95
N PHE A 73 -8.38 -5.50 16.65
CA PHE A 73 -7.77 -4.18 16.49
C PHE A 73 -6.23 -4.19 16.55
N PRO A 74 -5.57 -4.86 17.51
CA PRO A 74 -4.10 -4.88 17.59
C PRO A 74 -3.44 -5.50 16.35
N TRP A 75 -4.03 -6.55 15.79
CA TRP A 75 -3.52 -7.23 14.61
C TRP A 75 -3.68 -6.40 13.35
N ILE A 76 -4.83 -5.72 13.22
CA ILE A 76 -5.10 -4.80 12.12
C ILE A 76 -4.13 -3.61 12.18
N LYS A 77 -3.94 -3.03 13.38
CA LYS A 77 -2.99 -1.95 13.62
C LYS A 77 -1.57 -2.38 13.25
N ALA A 78 -1.13 -3.55 13.71
CA ALA A 78 0.20 -4.08 13.37
C ALA A 78 0.36 -4.28 11.86
N GLY A 79 -0.67 -4.79 11.17
CA GLY A 79 -0.66 -4.93 9.71
C GLY A 79 -0.52 -3.58 8.99
N ILE A 80 -1.23 -2.54 9.46
CA ILE A 80 -1.11 -1.18 8.93
C ILE A 80 0.29 -0.60 9.21
N GLU A 81 0.83 -0.80 10.41
CA GLU A 81 2.18 -0.34 10.77
C GLU A 81 3.24 -0.97 9.86
N MET A 82 3.19 -2.29 9.65
CA MET A 82 4.10 -2.98 8.71
C MET A 82 3.99 -2.43 7.28
N ILE A 83 2.76 -2.17 6.83
CA ILE A 83 2.51 -1.59 5.52
C ILE A 83 3.15 -0.19 5.38
N LEU A 84 3.04 0.64 6.42
CA LEU A 84 3.62 1.98 6.44
C LEU A 84 5.14 1.94 6.50
N ASP A 85 5.71 1.01 7.28
CA ASP A 85 7.16 0.81 7.38
C ASP A 85 7.77 0.41 6.03
N ASP A 86 7.12 -0.49 5.28
CA ASP A 86 7.57 -0.87 3.94
C ASP A 86 7.57 0.31 2.97
N ILE A 87 6.51 1.14 2.99
CA ILE A 87 6.42 2.35 2.15
C ILE A 87 7.50 3.37 2.53
N LEU A 88 7.76 3.55 3.83
CA LEU A 88 8.83 4.42 4.31
C LEU A 88 10.19 3.93 3.83
N ALA A 89 10.46 2.63 3.95
CA ALA A 89 11.70 2.02 3.49
C ALA A 89 11.92 2.17 1.97
N GLU A 90 10.86 2.00 1.16
CA GLU A 90 10.91 2.27 -0.29
C GLU A 90 11.27 3.73 -0.59
N LYS A 91 10.63 4.69 0.10
CA LYS A 91 10.90 6.12 -0.08
C LYS A 91 12.33 6.48 0.30
N GLU A 92 12.81 6.01 1.45
CA GLU A 92 14.18 6.25 1.88
C GLU A 92 15.20 5.67 0.91
N ARG A 93 14.95 4.47 0.37
CA ARG A 93 15.83 3.85 -0.63
C ARG A 93 15.87 4.70 -1.90
N ALA A 94 14.71 5.10 -2.42
CA ALA A 94 14.62 5.92 -3.62
C ALA A 94 15.31 7.29 -3.45
N GLU A 95 15.23 7.90 -2.26
CA GLU A 95 15.95 9.15 -1.97
C GLU A 95 17.46 8.97 -1.95
N LYS A 96 17.95 7.89 -1.31
CA LYS A 96 19.39 7.56 -1.27
C LYS A 96 19.94 7.30 -2.67
N GLU A 97 19.20 6.57 -3.50
CA GLU A 97 19.57 6.32 -4.90
C GLU A 97 19.64 7.63 -5.69
N LYS A 98 18.61 8.51 -5.59
CA LYS A 98 18.63 9.83 -6.24
C LYS A 98 19.78 10.73 -5.77
N LEU A 99 20.17 10.65 -4.50
CA LEU A 99 21.30 11.40 -3.97
C LEU A 99 22.61 10.87 -4.55
N PHE A 100 22.76 9.55 -4.61
CA PHE A 100 23.93 8.88 -5.17
C PHE A 100 24.09 9.18 -6.67
N GLU A 101 23.02 9.07 -7.46
CA GLU A 101 23.01 9.43 -8.88
C GLU A 101 23.42 10.89 -9.11
N ARG A 102 22.91 11.82 -8.29
CA ARG A 102 23.31 13.24 -8.34
C ARG A 102 24.80 13.44 -8.05
N LEU A 103 25.33 12.73 -7.04
CA LEU A 103 26.75 12.79 -6.69
C LEU A 103 27.63 12.27 -7.83
N VAL A 104 27.26 11.11 -8.41
CA VAL A 104 27.97 10.53 -9.55
C VAL A 104 27.94 11.49 -10.74
N ALA A 105 26.78 12.07 -11.07
CA ALA A 105 26.66 13.02 -12.17
C ALA A 105 27.53 14.28 -11.97
N GLN A 106 27.56 14.86 -10.77
CA GLN A 106 28.41 16.00 -10.46
C GLN A 106 29.90 15.66 -10.59
N LYS A 107 30.34 14.54 -10.02
CA LYS A 107 31.75 14.15 -10.05
C LYS A 107 32.23 13.77 -11.44
N THR A 108 31.37 13.14 -12.26
CA THR A 108 31.72 12.82 -13.66
C THR A 108 31.89 14.07 -14.52
N GLY A 109 31.22 15.18 -14.18
CA GLY A 109 31.42 16.47 -14.82
C GLY A 109 32.73 17.19 -14.44
N GLU A 110 33.32 16.86 -13.28
CA GLU A 110 34.61 17.42 -12.83
C GLU A 110 35.83 16.68 -13.43
N PHE A 111 35.63 15.48 -13.97
CA PHE A 111 36.68 14.66 -14.61
C PHE A 111 36.64 14.69 -16.15
N ARG A 112 35.88 15.63 -16.75
CA ARG A 112 35.92 15.95 -18.18
C ARG A 112 36.61 17.29 -18.39
#